data_AF-A0A0F4GD85-F1
#
_entry.id   AF-A0A0F4GD85-F1
#
_cell.length_a   1.000
_cell.length_b   1.000
_cell.length_c   1.000
_cell.angle_alpha   90.00
_cell.angle_beta   90.00
_cell.angle_gamma   90.00
#
_symmetry.space_group_name_H-M   'P 1'
#
loop_
_entity.id
_entity.type
_entity.pdbx_description
1 polymer ?
#
loop_
_entity_poly.entity_id
_entity_poly.type
_entity_poly.pdbx_seq_one_letter_code
_entity_poly.pdbx_strand_id
1 'polypeptide(L)'
;MLFESGDFKYNRNHFPAPGRPGQGTRNMQSAGFNEKYAEYLSIVCTKCGITPADVEKAKGEGPAAVLELVSGDQWSFGSAAWFLRTQCDAAIEDGLAAGTEAGFKSYIEDCVGTTLTDDRIAGWQKVMALKQW
;
A
#
# COMPACT_ATOMS: atom_id res chain seq x y z
N MET A 1 1.40 -6.78 -2.19
CA MET A 1 0.63 -5.87 -3.07
C MET A 1 -0.11 -6.59 -4.20
N LEU A 2 0.49 -7.60 -4.87
CA LEU A 2 -0.19 -8.42 -5.90
C LEU A 2 -1.54 -9.00 -5.43
N PHE A 3 -1.53 -9.74 -4.32
CA PHE A 3 -2.73 -10.38 -3.78
C PHE A 3 -3.84 -9.35 -3.49
N GLU A 4 -3.52 -8.29 -2.76
CA GLU A 4 -4.52 -7.30 -2.33
C GLU A 4 -5.16 -6.54 -3.50
N SER A 5 -4.41 -6.29 -4.57
CA SER A 5 -4.88 -5.56 -5.75
C SER A 5 -5.52 -6.45 -6.82
N GLY A 6 -5.68 -7.74 -6.56
CA GLY A 6 -6.17 -8.71 -7.54
C GLY A 6 -5.27 -8.78 -8.76
N ASP A 7 -3.97 -9.03 -8.53
CA ASP A 7 -2.93 -9.05 -9.57
C ASP A 7 -2.83 -7.72 -10.33
N PHE A 8 -2.85 -6.60 -9.59
CA PHE A 8 -2.86 -5.23 -10.11
C PHE A 8 -4.04 -4.85 -10.99
N LYS A 9 -5.06 -5.70 -11.10
CA LYS A 9 -6.30 -5.40 -11.82
C LYS A 9 -7.00 -4.17 -11.23
N TYR A 10 -6.90 -3.98 -9.91
CA TYR A 10 -7.56 -2.88 -9.22
C TYR A 10 -6.57 -1.94 -8.55
N ASN A 11 -6.95 -0.66 -8.51
CA ASN A 11 -6.21 0.41 -7.85
C ASN A 11 -7.06 1.17 -6.80
N ARG A 12 -8.30 0.72 -6.63
CA ARG A 12 -9.26 1.17 -5.63
C ARG A 12 -10.02 -0.05 -5.14
N ASN A 13 -10.48 -0.03 -3.89
CA ASN A 13 -11.24 -1.14 -3.36
C ASN A 13 -12.68 -1.16 -3.94
N HIS A 14 -13.08 -2.29 -4.49
CA HIS A 14 -14.45 -2.58 -4.97
C HIS A 14 -15.19 -3.65 -4.14
N PHE A 15 -14.53 -4.28 -3.17
CA PHE A 15 -15.00 -5.49 -2.49
C PHE A 15 -14.99 -5.40 -0.95
N PRO A 16 -16.01 -5.99 -0.29
CA PRO A 16 -17.31 -6.36 -0.87
C PRO A 16 -18.01 -5.11 -1.45
N ALA A 17 -18.86 -5.27 -2.46
CA ALA A 17 -19.53 -4.12 -3.10
C ALA A 17 -20.27 -3.26 -2.03
N PRO A 18 -20.15 -1.93 -2.06
CA PRO A 18 -19.54 -1.08 -3.09
C PRO A 18 -18.03 -0.81 -2.94
N GLY A 19 -17.34 -1.51 -2.03
CA GLY A 19 -15.95 -1.25 -1.65
C GLY A 19 -15.85 -0.34 -0.43
N ARG A 20 -14.62 0.09 -0.11
CA ARG A 20 -14.34 1.02 0.99
C ARG A 20 -13.80 2.34 0.43
N PRO A 21 -14.54 3.46 0.55
CA PRO A 21 -14.09 4.75 0.06
C PRO A 21 -12.70 5.12 0.60
N GLY A 22 -11.84 5.60 -0.31
CA GLY A 22 -10.47 5.97 0.02
C GLY A 22 -9.50 4.82 0.23
N GLN A 23 -9.94 3.55 0.17
CA GLN A 23 -9.02 2.41 0.15
C GLN A 23 -8.57 2.11 -1.29
N GLY A 24 -7.27 1.99 -1.52
CA GLY A 24 -6.72 1.84 -2.86
C GLY A 24 -5.20 1.91 -2.91
N THR A 25 -4.65 2.33 -4.06
CA THR A 25 -3.25 2.14 -4.47
C THR A 25 -2.91 0.67 -4.73
N ARG A 26 -1.75 0.34 -5.31
CA ARG A 26 -1.41 -1.05 -5.65
C ARG A 26 -1.25 -1.95 -4.43
N ASN A 27 -1.00 -1.40 -3.24
CA ASN A 27 -0.97 -2.18 -2.00
C ASN A 27 -2.31 -2.18 -1.23
N MET A 28 -3.38 -1.55 -1.75
CA MET A 28 -4.70 -1.46 -1.11
C MET A 28 -4.71 -0.88 0.32
N GLN A 29 -3.84 0.10 0.55
CA GLN A 29 -3.83 0.89 1.78
C GLN A 29 -5.18 1.49 2.12
N SER A 30 -5.47 1.54 3.42
CA SER A 30 -6.65 2.22 3.97
C SER A 30 -6.59 3.73 3.73
N ALA A 31 -7.75 4.38 3.82
CA ALA A 31 -7.89 5.83 3.62
C ALA A 31 -6.90 6.65 4.47
N GLY A 32 -6.73 6.31 5.76
CA GLY A 32 -5.82 7.03 6.63
C GLY A 32 -4.35 6.93 6.22
N PHE A 33 -3.93 5.81 5.62
CA PHE A 33 -2.58 5.69 5.07
C PHE A 33 -2.43 6.43 3.74
N ASN A 34 -3.47 6.47 2.91
CA ASN A 34 -3.45 7.28 1.69
C ASN A 34 -3.35 8.77 2.00
N GLU A 35 -3.99 9.24 3.08
CA GLU A 35 -3.85 10.62 3.56
C GLU A 35 -2.41 10.93 3.99
N LYS A 36 -1.84 10.12 4.89
CA LYS A 36 -0.43 10.25 5.30
C LYS A 36 0.54 10.19 4.12
N TYR A 37 0.25 9.36 3.12
CA TYR A 37 1.10 9.24 1.94
C TYR A 37 0.99 10.47 1.04
N ALA A 38 -0.22 11.00 0.82
CA ALA A 38 -0.44 12.22 0.07
C ALA A 38 0.27 13.42 0.74
N GLU A 39 0.18 13.54 2.07
CA GLU A 39 0.92 14.53 2.85
C GLU A 39 2.43 14.39 2.66
N TYR A 40 2.97 13.16 2.80
CA TYR A 40 4.38 12.88 2.58
C TYR A 40 4.84 13.34 1.19
N LEU A 41 4.14 12.93 0.13
CA LEU A 41 4.46 13.31 -1.24
C LEU A 41 4.40 14.83 -1.44
N SER A 42 3.41 15.50 -0.83
CA SER A 42 3.24 16.95 -0.95
C SER A 42 4.41 17.77 -0.39
N ILE A 43 5.18 17.18 0.54
CA ILE A 43 6.31 17.82 1.20
C ILE A 43 7.63 17.39 0.56
N VAL A 44 7.82 16.08 0.36
CA VAL A 44 9.14 15.53 -0.02
C VAL A 44 9.34 15.47 -1.53
N CYS A 45 8.27 15.44 -2.32
CA CYS A 45 8.34 15.18 -3.74
C CYS A 45 8.07 16.44 -4.53
N THR A 46 9.12 17.22 -4.74
CA THR A 46 9.08 18.52 -5.44
C THR A 46 8.62 18.42 -6.90
N LYS A 47 8.59 17.22 -7.50
CA LYS A 47 8.15 16.97 -8.88
C LYS A 47 6.89 16.10 -8.98
N CYS A 48 6.21 15.83 -7.86
CA CYS A 48 5.01 14.98 -7.86
C CYS A 48 3.77 15.65 -8.44
N GLY A 49 3.73 16.99 -8.48
CA GLY A 49 2.51 17.73 -8.81
C GLY A 49 1.42 17.63 -7.75
N ILE A 50 1.75 17.16 -6.54
CA ILE A 50 0.89 17.17 -5.36
C ILE A 50 1.44 18.23 -4.43
N THR A 51 0.62 19.22 -4.07
CA THR A 51 1.00 20.28 -3.13
C THR A 51 0.22 20.14 -1.81
N PRO A 52 0.69 20.76 -0.71
CA PRO A 52 -0.07 20.75 0.54
C PRO A 52 -1.49 21.33 0.39
N ALA A 53 -1.67 22.31 -0.51
CA ALA A 53 -2.99 22.88 -0.81
C ALA A 53 -3.92 21.87 -1.50
N ASP A 54 -3.39 21.02 -2.39
CA ASP A 54 -4.17 19.96 -3.03
C ASP A 54 -4.63 18.91 -2.01
N VAL A 55 -3.75 18.54 -1.07
CA VAL A 55 -4.07 17.60 0.01
C VAL A 55 -5.18 18.15 0.91
N GLU A 56 -5.06 19.39 1.37
CA GLU A 56 -6.09 20.01 2.22
C GLU A 56 -7.44 20.15 1.50
N LYS A 57 -7.42 20.52 0.21
CA LYS A 57 -8.63 20.52 -0.62
C LYS A 57 -9.25 19.12 -0.70
N ALA A 58 -8.46 18.11 -1.01
CA ALA A 58 -8.94 16.73 -1.13
C ALA A 58 -9.50 16.17 0.18
N LYS A 59 -8.89 16.50 1.33
CA LYS A 59 -9.43 16.15 2.66
C LYS A 59 -10.82 16.74 2.89
N GLY A 60 -11.05 17.98 2.46
CA GLY A 60 -12.36 18.63 2.52
C GLY A 60 -13.42 17.98 1.63
N GLU A 61 -13.01 17.37 0.51
CA GLU A 61 -13.88 16.63 -0.41
C GLU A 61 -14.14 15.17 0.05
N GLY A 62 -13.19 14.58 0.76
CA GLY A 62 -13.30 13.30 1.46
C GLY A 62 -12.30 12.23 1.00
N PRO A 63 -12.35 11.03 1.61
CA PRO A 63 -11.35 9.97 1.41
C PRO A 63 -11.13 9.53 -0.04
N ALA A 64 -12.16 9.58 -0.87
CA ALA A 64 -12.04 9.25 -2.29
C ALA A 64 -11.19 10.27 -3.05
N ALA A 65 -11.35 11.57 -2.77
CA ALA A 65 -10.55 12.62 -3.40
C ALA A 65 -9.07 12.51 -2.99
N VAL A 66 -8.79 12.18 -1.73
CA VAL A 66 -7.43 11.91 -1.25
C VAL A 66 -6.81 10.71 -1.99
N LEU A 67 -7.57 9.62 -2.17
CA LEU A 67 -7.11 8.47 -2.94
C LEU A 67 -6.77 8.84 -4.39
N GLU A 68 -7.56 9.69 -5.05
CA GLU A 68 -7.27 10.09 -6.44
C GLU A 68 -5.90 10.78 -6.59
N LEU A 69 -5.46 11.58 -5.60
CA LEU A 69 -4.12 12.21 -5.62
C LEU A 69 -2.97 11.20 -5.73
N VAL A 70 -3.13 10.04 -5.09
CA VAL A 70 -2.09 9.00 -5.01
C VAL A 70 -2.38 7.78 -5.91
N SER A 71 -3.42 7.85 -6.74
CA SER A 71 -3.84 6.74 -7.61
C SER A 71 -3.10 6.67 -8.94
N GLY A 72 -2.35 7.71 -9.34
CA GLY A 72 -1.51 7.66 -10.54
C GLY A 72 -0.47 6.54 -10.47
N ASP A 73 -0.08 5.95 -11.61
CA ASP A 73 0.76 4.73 -11.64
C ASP A 73 2.01 4.85 -10.78
N GLN A 74 2.76 5.95 -10.91
CA GLN A 74 3.99 6.17 -10.14
C GLN A 74 3.76 6.12 -8.61
N TRP A 75 2.74 6.82 -8.12
CA TRP A 75 2.46 6.94 -6.69
C TRP A 75 1.78 5.71 -6.14
N SER A 76 0.89 5.12 -6.93
CA SER A 76 0.19 3.90 -6.55
C SER A 76 1.14 2.71 -6.37
N PHE A 77 2.18 2.57 -7.19
CA PHE A 77 3.22 1.56 -6.96
C PHE A 77 4.16 1.96 -5.81
N GLY A 78 4.54 3.23 -5.72
CA GLY A 78 5.42 3.75 -4.66
C GLY A 78 4.86 3.62 -3.24
N SER A 79 3.53 3.52 -3.12
CA SER A 79 2.82 3.43 -1.84
C SER A 79 3.25 2.21 -1.00
N ALA A 80 3.60 1.09 -1.65
CA ALA A 80 4.07 -0.12 -0.99
C ALA A 80 5.43 0.08 -0.28
N ALA A 81 6.39 0.67 -0.98
CA ALA A 81 7.71 0.95 -0.44
C ALA A 81 7.63 2.02 0.67
N TRP A 82 6.83 3.06 0.46
CA TRP A 82 6.59 4.08 1.49
C TRP A 82 5.98 3.48 2.76
N PHE A 83 4.96 2.61 2.62
CA PHE A 83 4.33 1.97 3.76
C PHE A 83 5.33 1.17 4.59
N LEU A 84 6.07 0.28 3.93
CA LEU A 84 7.04 -0.58 4.59
C LEU A 84 8.09 0.24 5.34
N ARG A 85 8.60 1.29 4.71
CA ARG A 85 9.70 2.10 5.26
C ARG A 85 9.28 3.06 6.38
N THR A 86 8.01 3.43 6.44
CA THR A 86 7.55 4.53 7.33
C THR A 86 6.48 4.12 8.33
N GLN A 87 5.77 3.02 8.08
CA GLN A 87 4.68 2.54 8.93
C GLN A 87 4.99 1.18 9.59
N CYS A 88 6.00 0.44 9.11
CA CYS A 88 6.47 -0.78 9.76
C CYS A 88 7.74 -0.53 10.57
N ASP A 89 7.98 -1.39 11.57
CA ASP A 89 9.26 -1.44 12.28
C ASP A 89 10.38 -1.93 11.35
N ALA A 90 11.61 -1.44 11.57
CA ALA A 90 12.76 -1.82 10.75
C ALA A 90 13.01 -3.34 10.71
N ALA A 91 12.73 -4.05 11.82
CA ALA A 91 12.85 -5.50 11.89
C ALA A 91 11.88 -6.24 10.94
N ILE A 92 10.73 -5.65 10.61
CA ILE A 92 9.79 -6.19 9.62
C ILE A 92 10.38 -6.07 8.21
N GLU A 93 11.01 -4.93 7.90
CA GLU A 93 11.71 -4.73 6.62
C GLU A 93 12.87 -5.72 6.47
N ASP A 94 13.69 -5.89 7.50
CA ASP A 94 14.79 -6.88 7.50
C ASP A 94 14.27 -8.31 7.35
N GLY A 95 13.20 -8.67 8.07
CA GLY A 95 12.57 -9.98 7.99
C GLY A 95 12.01 -10.29 6.59
N LEU A 96 11.38 -9.30 5.95
CA LEU A 96 10.95 -9.41 4.56
C LEU A 96 12.16 -9.56 3.63
N ALA A 97 13.19 -8.72 3.75
CA ALA A 97 14.37 -8.78 2.90
C ALA A 97 15.07 -10.14 2.96
N ALA A 98 15.02 -10.84 4.09
CA ALA A 98 15.55 -12.20 4.24
C ALA A 98 14.80 -13.26 3.41
N GLY A 99 13.61 -12.96 2.89
CA GLY A 99 12.85 -13.87 2.01
C GLY A 99 12.36 -15.12 2.73
N THR A 100 12.02 -14.99 4.01
CA THR A 100 11.53 -16.11 4.83
C THR A 100 10.02 -16.02 5.04
N GLU A 101 9.37 -17.17 5.21
CA GLU A 101 7.92 -17.22 5.49
C GLU A 101 7.61 -16.53 6.82
N ALA A 102 8.48 -16.68 7.82
CA ALA A 102 8.36 -15.99 9.11
C ALA A 102 8.39 -14.46 8.94
N GLY A 103 9.31 -13.93 8.13
CA GLY A 103 9.36 -12.51 7.82
C GLY A 103 8.12 -12.01 7.06
N PHE A 104 7.64 -12.79 6.09
CA PHE A 104 6.39 -12.48 5.39
C PHE A 104 5.18 -12.51 6.33
N LYS A 105 5.12 -13.48 7.24
CA LYS A 105 4.07 -13.57 8.27
C LYS A 105 4.08 -12.34 9.17
N SER A 106 5.22 -11.97 9.73
CA SER A 106 5.33 -10.78 10.58
C SER A 106 4.93 -9.50 9.84
N TYR A 107 5.30 -9.36 8.56
CA TYR A 107 4.82 -8.24 7.77
C TYR A 107 3.29 -8.20 7.66
N ILE A 108 2.65 -9.32 7.36
CA ILE A 108 1.21 -9.41 7.16
C ILE A 108 0.44 -9.22 8.48
N GLU A 109 0.88 -9.86 9.57
CA GLU A 109 0.17 -9.88 10.84
C GLU A 109 0.51 -8.67 11.72
N ASP A 110 1.79 -8.33 11.84
CA ASP A 110 2.26 -7.34 12.82
C ASP A 110 2.26 -5.92 12.23
N CYS A 111 2.54 -5.75 10.93
CA CYS A 111 2.53 -4.42 10.29
C CYS A 111 1.23 -4.14 9.51
N VAL A 112 0.85 -5.01 8.56
CA VAL A 112 -0.38 -4.79 7.78
C VAL A 112 -1.63 -4.98 8.66
N GLY A 113 -1.54 -5.78 9.73
CA GLY A 113 -2.61 -5.96 10.71
C GLY A 113 -3.72 -6.88 10.21
N THR A 114 -3.37 -7.93 9.46
CA THR A 114 -4.33 -8.88 8.88
C THR A 114 -3.77 -10.30 8.93
N THR A 115 -4.58 -11.32 8.66
CA THR A 115 -4.19 -12.72 8.82
C THR A 115 -3.38 -13.24 7.63
N LEU A 116 -2.29 -13.97 7.87
CA LEU A 116 -1.63 -14.72 6.82
C LEU A 116 -2.49 -15.93 6.42
N THR A 117 -3.24 -15.81 5.33
CA THR A 117 -4.08 -16.89 4.79
C THR A 117 -3.27 -17.78 3.85
N ASP A 118 -3.77 -19.00 3.62
CA ASP A 118 -3.17 -19.96 2.67
C ASP A 118 -3.00 -19.36 1.26
N ASP A 119 -3.96 -18.55 0.80
CA ASP A 119 -3.88 -17.89 -0.51
C ASP A 119 -2.74 -16.87 -0.58
N ARG A 120 -2.50 -16.12 0.51
CA ARG A 120 -1.37 -15.18 0.61
C ARG A 120 -0.04 -15.92 0.62
N ILE A 121 0.05 -17.03 1.36
CA ILE A 121 1.24 -17.91 1.37
C ILE A 121 1.49 -18.47 -0.03
N ALA A 122 0.47 -19.01 -0.69
CA ALA A 122 0.59 -19.58 -2.02
C ALA A 122 1.08 -18.54 -3.05
N GLY A 123 0.59 -17.29 -2.95
CA GLY A 123 1.09 -16.18 -3.77
C GLY A 123 2.56 -15.87 -3.51
N TRP A 124 2.96 -15.78 -2.25
CA TRP A 124 4.36 -15.52 -1.87
C TRP A 124 5.31 -16.64 -2.31
N GLN A 125 4.93 -17.91 -2.13
CA GLN A 125 5.73 -19.06 -2.55
C GLN A 125 6.00 -19.07 -4.06
N LYS A 126 5.04 -18.63 -4.88
CA LYS A 126 5.25 -18.46 -6.34
C LYS A 126 6.32 -17.41 -6.65
N VAL A 127 6.36 -16.30 -5.91
CA VAL A 127 7.40 -15.28 -6.06
C VAL A 127 8.76 -15.83 -5.64
N MET A 128 8.83 -16.51 -4.48
CA MET A 128 10.08 -17.11 -4.01
C MET A 128 10.65 -18.14 -4.99
N ALA A 129 9.78 -18.91 -5.66
CA ALA A 129 10.18 -19.88 -6.67
C ALA A 129 10.88 -19.25 -7.90
N LEU A 130 10.67 -17.96 -8.17
CA LEU A 130 11.38 -17.23 -9.23
C LEU A 130 12.85 -16.98 -8.90
N LYS A 131 13.25 -17.09 -7.62
CA LYS A 131 14.61 -16.79 -7.13
C LYS A 131 15.07 -15.36 -7.45
N GLN A 132 14.14 -14.41 -7.41
CA GLN A 132 14.34 -12.98 -7.68
C GLN A 132 13.85 -12.12 -6.51
N TRP A 133 13.98 -12.63 -5.30
CA TRP A 133 13.61 -11.91 -4.09
C TRP A 133 14.62 -10.81 -3.77
#